data_AF-A0A1I0V3C0-F1
#
_entry.id   AF-A0A1I0V3C0-F1
#
_cell.length_a   1.000
_cell.length_b   1.000
_cell.length_c   1.000
_cell.angle_alpha   90.00
_cell.angle_beta   90.00
_cell.angle_gamma   90.00
#
_symmetry.space_group_name_H-M   'P 1'
#
loop_
_entity.id
_entity.type
_entity.pdbx_description
1 polymer ?
#
loop_
_entity_poly.entity_id
_entity_poly.type
_entity_poly.pdbx_seq_one_letter_code
_entity_poly.pdbx_strand_id
1 'polypeptide(L)'
;MEIPIYMFTGFLESGKSSFIKETMADEDFAGGRKILLILCEEGEVEFEEDFLKECNAAVEVISHSDELTTKFFIDAANKHKPEFIIIEYNGVWNLDDILNLPLPSQFVWAEILSTIDASTFEGYVANMRQMIINQVRESDVVIFNRCTEGTPKGSYRRVIKAVNMRSQIIYETVDGQIDDAADEELPYDINSDKIDILDEDYGIWYLDGMENPDVYDGKSVTFTAIAYKSPKLTKNEFVPGRFVMACCEEDIAFYGFICKYDGQVEFEDKEWVKVTADISVESRKEYRGKGLVLNLKKLEKTEKPEQDLLFFG
;
A
#
# COMPACT_ATOMS: atom_id res chain seq x y z
N MET A 1 -18.75 -24.67 4.93
CA MET A 1 -18.85 -23.25 5.28
C MET A 1 -17.44 -22.71 5.24
N GLU A 2 -17.22 -21.59 4.57
CA GLU A 2 -15.90 -20.96 4.54
C GLU A 2 -15.60 -20.35 5.91
N ILE A 3 -14.33 -20.38 6.31
CA ILE A 3 -13.79 -19.82 7.53
C ILE A 3 -12.86 -18.68 7.11
N PRO A 4 -13.32 -17.41 7.17
CA PRO A 4 -12.49 -16.28 6.86
C PRO A 4 -11.34 -16.13 7.87
N ILE A 5 -10.18 -15.71 7.37
CA ILE A 5 -8.98 -15.43 8.15
C ILE A 5 -8.66 -13.95 8.03
N TYR A 6 -8.61 -13.27 9.16
CA TYR A 6 -8.14 -11.90 9.32
C TYR A 6 -6.75 -11.94 9.94
N MET A 7 -5.79 -11.25 9.33
CA MET A 7 -4.42 -11.18 9.84
C MET A 7 -4.07 -9.76 10.22
N PHE A 8 -3.66 -9.59 11.46
CA PHE A 8 -3.18 -8.34 12.02
C PHE A 8 -1.67 -8.44 12.09
N THR A 9 -0.99 -7.55 11.37
CA THR A 9 0.46 -7.46 11.29
C THR A 9 0.88 -6.01 11.61
N GLY A 10 2.18 -5.76 11.70
CA GLY A 10 2.71 -4.47 12.16
C GLY A 10 3.85 -4.62 13.15
N PHE A 11 4.57 -3.52 13.38
CA PHE A 11 5.75 -3.49 14.26
C PHE A 11 5.40 -3.80 15.72
N LEU A 12 6.43 -4.09 16.51
CA LEU A 12 6.31 -4.15 17.97
C LEU A 12 5.77 -2.80 18.48
N GLU A 13 4.89 -2.84 19.48
CA GLU A 13 4.25 -1.66 20.08
C GLU A 13 3.38 -0.82 19.11
N SER A 14 3.16 -1.26 17.87
CA SER A 14 2.30 -0.57 16.90
C SER A 14 0.81 -0.59 17.24
N GLY A 15 0.40 -1.27 18.32
CA GLY A 15 -0.99 -1.29 18.80
C GLY A 15 -1.86 -2.46 18.33
N LYS A 16 -1.28 -3.48 17.69
CA LYS A 16 -1.98 -4.68 17.18
C LYS A 16 -2.93 -5.29 18.20
N SER A 17 -2.42 -5.66 19.37
CA SER A 17 -3.20 -6.37 20.39
C SER A 17 -4.41 -5.55 20.87
N SER A 18 -4.26 -4.24 21.04
CA SER A 18 -5.37 -3.33 21.37
C SER A 18 -6.41 -3.29 20.27
N PHE A 19 -5.97 -3.15 19.02
CA PHE A 19 -6.87 -3.10 17.87
C PHE A 19 -7.62 -4.42 17.65
N ILE A 20 -6.97 -5.56 17.92
CA ILE A 20 -7.63 -6.87 17.93
C ILE A 20 -8.71 -6.94 19.02
N LYS A 21 -8.42 -6.46 20.24
CA LYS A 21 -9.43 -6.44 21.31
C LYS A 21 -10.66 -5.60 20.91
N GLU A 22 -10.45 -4.42 20.36
CA GLU A 22 -11.52 -3.55 19.88
C GLU A 22 -12.33 -4.23 18.77
N THR A 23 -11.65 -4.85 17.79
CA THR A 23 -12.30 -5.60 16.71
C THR A 23 -13.11 -6.79 17.21
N MET A 24 -12.61 -7.52 18.21
CA MET A 24 -13.33 -8.65 18.81
C MET A 24 -14.54 -8.23 19.66
N ALA A 25 -14.51 -7.01 20.21
CA ALA A 25 -15.60 -6.44 21.00
C ALA A 25 -16.67 -5.76 20.14
N ASP A 26 -16.36 -5.39 18.90
CA ASP A 26 -17.30 -4.79 17.96
C ASP A 26 -18.39 -5.78 17.54
N GLU A 27 -19.65 -5.47 17.88
CA GLU A 27 -20.81 -6.29 17.53
C GLU A 27 -21.03 -6.37 16.01
N ASP A 28 -20.72 -5.30 15.26
CA ASP A 28 -20.90 -5.27 13.81
C ASP A 28 -19.90 -6.20 13.11
N PHE A 29 -18.70 -6.33 13.69
CA PHE A 29 -17.68 -7.26 13.20
C PHE A 29 -17.90 -8.69 13.73
N ALA A 30 -17.82 -8.90 15.04
CA ALA A 30 -17.82 -10.23 15.62
C ALA A 30 -19.21 -10.87 15.57
N GLY A 31 -20.27 -10.10 15.84
CA GLY A 31 -21.67 -10.58 15.84
C GLY A 31 -21.91 -11.77 16.77
N GLY A 32 -21.11 -11.92 17.82
CA GLY A 32 -21.11 -13.08 18.74
C GLY A 32 -20.66 -14.42 18.13
N ARG A 33 -20.18 -14.41 16.87
CA ARG A 33 -19.70 -15.60 16.17
C ARG A 33 -18.44 -16.15 16.82
N LYS A 34 -18.22 -17.45 16.69
CA LYS A 34 -17.09 -18.11 17.36
C LYS A 34 -15.75 -17.73 16.72
N ILE A 35 -14.84 -17.20 17.53
CA ILE A 35 -13.51 -16.73 17.11
C ILE A 35 -12.44 -17.78 17.48
N LEU A 36 -11.51 -18.04 16.56
CA LEU A 36 -10.21 -18.61 16.92
C LEU A 36 -9.14 -17.51 16.77
N LEU A 37 -8.56 -17.09 17.88
CA LEU A 37 -7.45 -16.16 17.95
C LEU A 37 -6.12 -16.95 17.98
N ILE A 38 -5.23 -16.66 17.04
CA ILE A 38 -3.89 -17.24 16.95
C ILE A 38 -2.88 -16.14 17.28
N LEU A 39 -2.12 -16.31 18.36
CA LEU A 39 -1.13 -15.34 18.83
C LEU A 39 0.27 -15.82 18.45
N CYS A 40 0.98 -15.07 17.60
CA CYS A 40 2.34 -15.40 17.14
C CYS A 40 3.44 -14.58 17.82
N GLU A 41 3.05 -13.71 18.74
CA GLU A 41 3.96 -12.90 19.55
C GLU A 41 3.40 -12.72 20.95
N GLU A 42 4.28 -12.41 21.90
CA GLU A 42 3.88 -11.94 23.23
C GLU A 42 3.67 -10.43 23.14
N GLY A 43 2.41 -10.01 23.10
CA GLY A 43 2.02 -8.60 23.18
C GLY A 43 2.05 -8.05 24.61
N GLU A 44 2.15 -6.73 24.76
CA GLU A 44 2.01 -6.07 26.07
C GLU A 44 0.59 -6.17 26.65
N VAL A 45 -0.40 -6.30 25.75
CA VAL A 45 -1.81 -6.42 26.12
C VAL A 45 -2.17 -7.89 26.18
N GLU A 46 -2.47 -8.38 27.38
CA GLU A 46 -2.92 -9.76 27.58
C GLU A 46 -4.38 -9.92 27.19
N PHE A 47 -4.76 -11.04 26.58
CA PHE A 47 -6.15 -11.41 26.35
C PHE A 47 -6.71 -12.18 27.55
N GLU A 48 -7.43 -11.50 28.44
CA GLU A 48 -7.92 -12.10 29.68
C GLU A 48 -9.00 -13.16 29.41
N GLU A 49 -9.05 -14.22 30.24
CA GLU A 49 -10.03 -15.30 30.05
C GLU A 49 -11.48 -14.82 30.02
N ASP A 50 -11.83 -13.81 30.83
CA ASP A 50 -13.20 -13.31 30.89
C ASP A 50 -13.58 -12.52 29.64
N PHE A 51 -12.63 -11.75 29.08
CA PHE A 51 -12.78 -11.08 27.79
C PHE A 51 -12.96 -12.12 26.66
N LEU A 52 -12.12 -13.15 26.62
CA LEU A 52 -12.22 -14.21 25.62
C LEU A 52 -13.55 -14.96 25.68
N LYS A 53 -14.10 -15.19 26.88
CA LYS A 53 -15.43 -15.79 27.06
C LYS A 53 -16.53 -14.86 26.55
N GLU A 54 -16.44 -13.56 26.82
CA GLU A 54 -17.38 -12.55 26.34
C GLU A 54 -17.42 -12.49 24.81
N CYS A 55 -16.25 -12.51 24.17
CA CYS A 55 -16.11 -12.52 22.71
C CYS A 55 -16.34 -13.89 22.05
N ASN A 56 -16.73 -14.94 22.79
CA ASN A 56 -16.87 -16.30 22.27
C ASN A 56 -15.60 -16.79 21.52
N ALA A 57 -14.44 -16.54 22.11
CA ALA A 57 -13.13 -16.76 21.50
C ALA A 57 -12.38 -17.93 22.15
N ALA A 58 -11.67 -18.69 21.32
CA ALA A 58 -10.64 -19.63 21.74
C ALA A 58 -9.26 -19.12 21.28
N VAL A 59 -8.21 -19.44 22.04
CA VAL A 59 -6.84 -18.98 21.77
C VAL A 59 -5.91 -20.16 21.51
N GLU A 60 -5.04 -20.02 20.52
CA GLU A 60 -3.85 -20.86 20.31
C GLU A 60 -2.63 -19.95 20.24
N VAL A 61 -1.55 -20.31 20.94
CA VAL A 61 -0.31 -19.52 20.98
C VAL A 61 0.76 -20.25 20.18
N ILE A 62 1.45 -19.53 19.30
CA ILE A 62 2.50 -20.02 18.42
C ILE A 62 3.79 -19.28 18.73
N SER A 63 4.83 -20.01 19.12
CA SER A 63 6.13 -19.40 19.50
C SER A 63 7.11 -19.35 18.33
N HIS A 64 6.97 -20.27 17.37
CA HIS A 64 7.86 -20.38 16.22
C HIS A 64 7.08 -20.44 14.90
N SER A 65 7.61 -19.79 13.87
CA SER A 65 6.94 -19.68 12.57
C SER A 65 6.68 -21.02 11.90
N ASP A 66 7.51 -22.03 12.16
CA ASP A 66 7.37 -23.38 11.60
C ASP A 66 6.22 -24.20 12.22
N GLU A 67 5.61 -23.72 13.31
CA GLU A 67 4.40 -24.31 13.89
C GLU A 67 3.14 -23.94 13.08
N LEU A 68 3.14 -22.77 12.40
CA LEU A 68 2.07 -22.34 11.50
C LEU A 68 2.11 -23.14 10.21
N THR A 69 1.45 -24.30 10.23
CA THR A 69 1.36 -25.21 9.09
C THR A 69 -0.09 -25.44 8.68
N THR A 70 -0.30 -25.89 7.44
CA THR A 70 -1.63 -26.36 6.99
C THR A 70 -2.27 -27.34 7.98
N LYS A 71 -1.46 -28.23 8.57
CA LYS A 71 -1.94 -29.20 9.56
C LYS A 71 -2.46 -28.50 10.83
N PHE A 72 -1.73 -27.50 11.32
CA PHE A 72 -2.16 -26.71 12.47
C PHE A 72 -3.54 -26.07 12.23
N PHE A 73 -3.74 -25.38 11.08
CA PHE A 73 -5.02 -24.77 10.75
C PHE A 73 -6.17 -25.80 10.72
N ILE A 74 -5.95 -26.97 10.13
CA ILE A 74 -6.95 -28.05 10.08
C ILE A 74 -7.27 -28.58 11.49
N ASP A 75 -6.25 -28.87 12.29
CA ASP A 75 -6.40 -29.43 13.62
C ASP A 75 -7.10 -28.42 14.56
N ALA A 76 -6.70 -27.15 14.52
CA ALA A 76 -7.29 -26.07 15.30
C ALA A 76 -8.75 -25.81 14.89
N ALA A 77 -9.06 -25.79 13.59
CA ALA A 77 -10.42 -25.65 13.09
C ALA A 77 -11.32 -26.83 13.51
N ASN A 78 -10.80 -28.06 13.51
CA ASN A 78 -11.55 -29.23 13.97
C ASN A 78 -11.81 -29.20 15.49
N LYS A 79 -10.81 -28.77 16.27
CA LYS A 79 -10.88 -28.65 17.73
C LYS A 79 -11.88 -27.57 18.16
N HIS A 80 -11.76 -26.38 17.59
CA HIS A 80 -12.49 -25.20 18.06
C HIS A 80 -13.76 -24.94 17.27
N LYS A 81 -13.87 -25.40 16.03
CA LYS A 81 -14.99 -25.10 15.12
C LYS A 81 -15.27 -23.60 15.03
N PRO A 82 -14.27 -22.75 14.73
CA PRO A 82 -14.47 -21.32 14.62
C PRO A 82 -15.33 -20.99 13.41
N GLU A 83 -16.03 -19.87 13.49
CA GLU A 83 -16.70 -19.25 12.36
C GLU A 83 -15.76 -18.31 11.60
N PHE A 84 -14.74 -17.76 12.27
CA PHE A 84 -13.63 -17.05 11.64
C PHE A 84 -12.37 -17.08 12.51
N ILE A 85 -11.24 -16.76 11.91
CA ILE A 85 -9.92 -16.79 12.54
C ILE A 85 -9.35 -15.37 12.54
N ILE A 86 -8.78 -14.96 13.68
CA ILE A 86 -7.93 -13.77 13.80
C ILE A 86 -6.51 -14.24 14.10
N ILE A 87 -5.53 -13.70 13.39
CA ILE A 87 -4.12 -13.97 13.62
C ILE A 87 -3.43 -12.67 14.04
N GLU A 88 -2.88 -12.62 15.24
CA GLU A 88 -1.87 -11.63 15.60
C GLU A 88 -0.51 -12.14 15.12
N TYR A 89 -0.10 -11.68 13.94
CA TYR A 89 1.12 -12.15 13.30
C TYR A 89 2.35 -11.40 13.82
N ASN A 90 3.45 -12.14 13.93
CA ASN A 90 4.71 -11.58 14.40
C ASN A 90 5.30 -10.62 13.36
N GLY A 91 5.55 -9.37 13.75
CA GLY A 91 6.03 -8.32 12.85
C GLY A 91 7.43 -8.56 12.23
N VAL A 92 8.17 -9.58 12.66
CA VAL A 92 9.50 -9.92 12.14
C VAL A 92 9.47 -11.10 11.18
N TRP A 93 8.42 -11.92 11.21
CA TRP A 93 8.33 -13.10 10.35
C TRP A 93 7.99 -12.70 8.90
N ASN A 94 8.40 -13.54 7.95
CA ASN A 94 8.15 -13.30 6.54
C ASN A 94 6.69 -13.65 6.21
N LEU A 95 5.93 -12.69 5.67
CA LEU A 95 4.54 -12.92 5.27
C LEU A 95 4.40 -14.03 4.22
N ASP A 96 5.40 -14.20 3.35
CA ASP A 96 5.37 -15.23 2.31
C ASP A 96 5.27 -16.65 2.91
N ASP A 97 5.79 -16.89 4.12
CA ASP A 97 5.78 -18.20 4.74
C ASP A 97 4.34 -18.64 5.10
N ILE A 98 3.50 -17.70 5.54
CA ILE A 98 2.10 -17.98 5.91
C ILE A 98 1.15 -17.86 4.70
N LEU A 99 1.35 -16.86 3.84
CA LEU A 99 0.46 -16.61 2.70
C LEU A 99 0.55 -17.69 1.63
N ASN A 100 1.72 -18.34 1.49
CA ASN A 100 1.92 -19.42 0.53
C ASN A 100 1.59 -20.82 1.09
N LEU A 101 1.07 -20.92 2.32
CA LEU A 101 0.63 -22.21 2.86
C LEU A 101 -0.48 -22.80 1.98
N PRO A 102 -0.40 -24.11 1.64
CA PRO A 102 -1.46 -24.77 0.88
C PRO A 102 -2.65 -25.07 1.80
N LEU A 103 -3.46 -24.05 2.10
CA LEU A 103 -4.66 -24.18 2.92
C LEU A 103 -5.81 -24.82 2.12
N PRO A 104 -6.62 -25.72 2.73
CA PRO A 104 -7.84 -26.21 2.11
C PRO A 104 -8.78 -25.06 1.75
N SER A 105 -9.59 -25.24 0.70
CA SER A 105 -10.49 -24.21 0.16
C SER A 105 -11.57 -23.71 1.14
N GLN A 106 -11.71 -24.35 2.30
CA GLN A 106 -12.59 -23.86 3.36
C GLN A 106 -12.01 -22.64 4.07
N PHE A 107 -10.69 -22.41 4.02
CA PHE A 107 -10.05 -21.24 4.60
C PHE A 107 -9.89 -20.17 3.53
N VAL A 108 -10.33 -18.96 3.85
CA VAL A 108 -10.31 -17.84 2.90
C VAL A 108 -9.65 -16.66 3.59
N TRP A 109 -8.57 -16.13 3.01
CA TRP A 109 -8.00 -14.86 3.46
C TRP A 109 -9.02 -13.76 3.21
N ALA A 110 -9.53 -13.17 4.30
CA ALA A 110 -10.55 -12.13 4.22
C ALA A 110 -9.91 -10.76 4.11
N GLU A 111 -8.97 -10.45 5.01
CA GLU A 111 -8.30 -9.14 5.06
C GLU A 111 -6.98 -9.22 5.84
N ILE A 112 -5.98 -8.48 5.37
CA ILE A 112 -4.69 -8.28 6.05
C ILE A 112 -4.60 -6.81 6.50
N LEU A 113 -4.54 -6.59 7.80
CA LEU A 113 -4.50 -5.28 8.43
C LEU A 113 -3.13 -5.04 9.05
N SER A 114 -2.52 -3.89 8.77
CA SER A 114 -1.24 -3.50 9.35
C SER A 114 -1.37 -2.27 10.21
N THR A 115 -0.97 -2.34 11.48
CA THR A 115 -0.89 -1.17 12.36
C THR A 115 0.52 -0.58 12.36
N ILE A 116 0.62 0.73 12.33
CA ILE A 116 1.87 1.49 12.36
C ILE A 116 1.71 2.64 13.35
N ASP A 117 2.66 2.78 14.28
CA ASP A 117 2.75 3.97 15.11
C ASP A 117 3.30 5.15 14.30
N ALA A 118 2.48 6.18 14.12
CA ALA A 118 2.84 7.37 13.34
C ALA A 118 4.06 8.11 13.92
N SER A 119 4.33 8.02 15.22
CA SER A 119 5.44 8.71 15.89
C SER A 119 6.81 8.06 15.63
N THR A 120 6.83 6.79 15.23
CA THR A 120 8.07 6.04 14.97
C THR A 120 8.30 5.77 13.48
N PHE A 121 7.30 6.03 12.64
CA PHE A 121 7.33 5.68 11.22
C PHE A 121 8.51 6.28 10.45
N GLU A 122 8.82 7.58 10.62
CA GLU A 122 9.97 8.21 9.95
C GLU A 122 11.30 7.50 10.31
N GLY A 123 11.45 7.12 11.58
CA GLY A 123 12.60 6.36 12.04
C GLY A 123 12.71 5.00 11.35
N TYR A 124 11.59 4.31 11.18
CA TYR A 124 11.54 3.05 10.42
C TYR A 124 11.83 3.26 8.93
N VAL A 125 11.31 4.31 8.29
CA VAL A 125 11.60 4.61 6.87
C VAL A 125 13.09 4.88 6.67
N ALA A 126 13.71 5.64 7.56
CA ALA A 126 15.11 6.02 7.47
C ALA A 126 16.08 4.85 7.69
N ASN A 127 15.73 3.89 8.57
CA ASN A 127 16.69 2.88 9.05
C ASN A 127 16.28 1.43 8.79
N MET A 128 14.99 1.15 8.65
CA MET A 128 14.40 -0.20 8.62
C MET A 128 13.34 -0.34 7.52
N ARG A 129 13.55 0.32 6.38
CA ARG A 129 12.57 0.40 5.28
C ARG A 129 12.07 -0.96 4.79
N GLN A 130 12.94 -1.97 4.77
CA GLN A 130 12.55 -3.33 4.37
C GLN A 130 11.54 -3.98 5.32
N MET A 131 11.59 -3.63 6.61
CA MET A 131 10.59 -4.12 7.55
C MET A 131 9.23 -3.48 7.27
N ILE A 132 9.18 -2.18 6.93
CA ILE A 132 7.91 -1.54 6.52
C ILE A 132 7.35 -2.27 5.31
N ILE A 133 8.17 -2.55 4.30
CA ILE A 133 7.72 -3.25 3.09
C ILE A 133 7.15 -4.61 3.40
N ASN A 134 7.87 -5.42 4.19
CA ASN A 134 7.37 -6.74 4.57
C ASN A 134 6.00 -6.65 5.26
N GLN A 135 5.75 -5.57 6.02
CA GLN A 135 4.51 -5.39 6.74
C GLN A 135 3.36 -4.80 5.90
N VAL A 136 3.62 -4.08 4.82
CA VAL A 136 2.59 -3.32 4.08
C VAL A 136 2.33 -3.84 2.67
N ARG A 137 3.23 -4.66 2.12
CA ARG A 137 3.17 -5.14 0.72
C ARG A 137 1.88 -5.91 0.41
N GLU A 138 1.41 -6.71 1.36
CA GLU A 138 0.21 -7.57 1.20
C GLU A 138 -1.00 -7.04 1.96
N SER A 139 -0.87 -5.90 2.65
CA SER A 139 -1.96 -5.36 3.47
C SER A 139 -3.08 -4.81 2.62
N ASP A 140 -4.30 -5.19 2.96
CA ASP A 140 -5.50 -4.58 2.42
C ASP A 140 -5.73 -3.22 3.08
N VAL A 141 -5.46 -3.11 4.38
CA VAL A 141 -5.62 -1.88 5.18
C VAL A 141 -4.35 -1.60 5.98
N VAL A 142 -3.86 -0.36 5.94
CA VAL A 142 -2.77 0.16 6.77
C VAL A 142 -3.31 1.25 7.68
N ILE A 143 -3.16 1.07 8.98
CA ILE A 143 -3.66 1.98 10.01
C ILE A 143 -2.47 2.68 10.66
N PHE A 144 -2.37 3.99 10.48
CA PHE A 144 -1.46 4.83 11.23
C PHE A 144 -2.15 5.31 12.50
N ASN A 145 -1.77 4.78 13.66
CA ASN A 145 -2.32 5.22 14.93
C ASN A 145 -1.42 6.26 15.62
N ARG A 146 -1.97 6.85 16.69
CA ARG A 146 -1.30 7.91 17.48
C ARG A 146 -0.95 9.14 16.63
N CYS A 147 -1.75 9.42 15.61
CA CYS A 147 -1.59 10.61 14.78
C CYS A 147 -1.88 11.88 15.58
N THR A 148 -1.14 12.94 15.27
CA THR A 148 -1.32 14.29 15.82
C THR A 148 -1.55 15.28 14.69
N GLU A 149 -1.93 16.52 15.02
CA GLU A 149 -2.08 17.60 14.01
C GLU A 149 -0.80 17.84 13.20
N GLY A 150 0.38 17.55 13.75
CA GLY A 150 1.67 17.69 13.06
C GLY A 150 2.12 16.46 12.28
N THR A 151 1.34 15.37 12.26
CA THR A 151 1.74 14.14 11.56
C THR A 151 1.75 14.38 10.04
N PRO A 152 2.88 14.10 9.33
CA PRO A 152 3.00 14.37 7.90
C PRO A 152 2.34 13.27 7.05
N LYS A 153 1.00 13.16 7.15
CA LYS A 153 0.17 12.11 6.55
C LYS A 153 0.44 11.92 5.06
N GLY A 154 0.53 13.01 4.29
CA GLY A 154 0.82 12.96 2.86
C GLY A 154 2.17 12.29 2.54
N SER A 155 3.21 12.52 3.36
CA SER A 155 4.50 11.84 3.18
C SER A 155 4.37 10.35 3.47
N TYR A 156 3.71 10.00 4.58
CA TYR A 156 3.54 8.61 4.99
C TYR A 156 2.73 7.81 3.96
N ARG A 157 1.67 8.43 3.45
CA ARG A 157 0.83 7.90 2.38
C ARG A 157 1.64 7.55 1.14
N ARG A 158 2.51 8.45 0.68
CA ARG A 158 3.37 8.19 -0.49
C ARG A 158 4.29 7.00 -0.29
N VAL A 159 4.90 6.87 0.89
CA VAL A 159 5.74 5.70 1.22
C VAL A 159 4.93 4.41 1.13
N ILE A 160 3.74 4.36 1.73
CA ILE A 160 2.89 3.16 1.68
C ILE A 160 2.44 2.86 0.25
N LYS A 161 1.96 3.86 -0.49
CA LYS A 161 1.42 3.70 -1.85
C LYS A 161 2.48 3.33 -2.89
N ALA A 162 3.73 3.73 -2.65
CA ALA A 162 4.87 3.28 -3.44
C ALA A 162 5.09 1.76 -3.36
N VAL A 163 4.81 1.16 -2.21
CA VAL A 163 5.01 -0.26 -1.94
C VAL A 163 3.75 -1.04 -2.30
N ASN A 164 2.60 -0.57 -1.84
CA ASN A 164 1.30 -1.17 -2.04
C ASN A 164 0.28 -0.10 -2.42
N MET A 165 0.11 0.11 -3.72
CA MET A 165 -0.82 1.09 -4.27
C MET A 165 -2.29 0.76 -3.95
N ARG A 166 -2.61 -0.52 -3.69
CA ARG A 166 -3.97 -0.99 -3.49
C ARG A 166 -4.46 -0.87 -2.05
N SER A 167 -3.56 -0.75 -1.08
CA SER A 167 -3.95 -0.67 0.33
C SER A 167 -4.82 0.55 0.60
N GLN A 168 -5.81 0.40 1.45
CA GLN A 168 -6.48 1.51 2.10
C GLN A 168 -5.58 2.02 3.24
N ILE A 169 -5.55 3.32 3.45
CA ILE A 169 -4.80 3.93 4.54
C ILE A 169 -5.79 4.67 5.44
N ILE A 170 -5.74 4.37 6.73
CA ILE A 170 -6.56 4.99 7.77
C ILE A 170 -5.61 5.69 8.74
N TYR A 171 -5.95 6.91 9.14
CA TYR A 171 -5.25 7.63 10.19
C TYR A 171 -6.13 7.66 11.43
N GLU A 172 -5.55 7.36 12.57
CA GLU A 172 -6.22 7.34 13.86
C GLU A 172 -5.46 8.24 14.82
N THR A 173 -6.17 9.17 15.44
CA THR A 173 -5.63 10.11 16.43
C THR A 173 -5.20 9.39 17.72
N VAL A 174 -4.46 10.09 18.59
CA VAL A 174 -4.07 9.57 19.91
C VAL A 174 -5.28 9.14 20.76
N ASP A 175 -6.45 9.74 20.54
CA ASP A 175 -7.70 9.45 21.26
C ASP A 175 -8.55 8.34 20.58
N GLY A 176 -8.03 7.68 19.55
CA GLY A 176 -8.69 6.57 18.86
C GLY A 176 -9.75 6.98 17.83
N GLN A 177 -9.80 8.26 17.46
CA GLN A 177 -10.74 8.74 16.43
C GLN A 177 -10.10 8.66 15.04
N ILE A 178 -10.88 8.21 14.05
CA ILE A 178 -10.49 8.25 12.64
C ILE A 178 -10.34 9.71 12.20
N ASP A 179 -9.21 9.99 11.58
CA ASP A 179 -8.84 11.28 11.04
C ASP A 179 -8.91 11.23 9.50
N ASP A 180 -10.04 11.70 8.97
CA ASP A 180 -10.30 11.76 7.52
C ASP A 180 -9.54 12.89 6.81
N ALA A 181 -8.87 13.78 7.54
CA ALA A 181 -8.10 14.86 6.95
C ALA A 181 -6.74 14.32 6.48
N ALA A 182 -6.72 13.63 5.35
CA ALA A 182 -5.48 13.49 4.58
C ALA A 182 -5.17 14.85 3.97
N ASP A 183 -4.45 15.70 4.70
CA ASP A 183 -3.88 16.93 4.16
C ASP A 183 -2.82 16.56 3.12
N GLU A 184 -3.22 16.47 1.86
CA GLU A 184 -2.31 16.37 0.72
C GLU A 184 -2.18 17.75 0.07
N GLU A 185 -1.34 18.61 0.66
CA GLU A 185 -0.79 19.72 -0.11
C GLU A 185 0.14 19.14 -1.19
N LEU A 186 -0.31 19.25 -2.44
CA LEU A 186 0.53 18.93 -3.59
C LEU A 186 1.62 20.00 -3.73
N PRO A 187 2.85 19.64 -4.10
CA PRO A 187 3.95 20.59 -4.27
C PRO A 187 3.79 21.51 -5.50
N TYR A 188 2.72 21.28 -6.27
CA TYR A 188 2.32 22.07 -7.43
C TYR A 188 0.84 22.47 -7.33
N ASP A 189 0.47 23.55 -8.02
CA ASP A 189 -0.91 24.02 -8.06
C ASP A 189 -1.78 23.13 -8.97
N ILE A 190 -2.49 22.19 -8.35
CA ILE A 190 -3.43 21.30 -9.05
C ILE A 190 -4.61 22.05 -9.68
N ASN A 191 -4.92 23.27 -9.25
CA ASN A 191 -6.04 24.04 -9.81
C ASN A 191 -5.66 24.71 -11.15
N SER A 192 -4.37 24.84 -11.46
CA SER A 192 -3.90 25.39 -12.73
C SER A 192 -4.28 24.50 -13.92
N ASP A 193 -4.58 25.10 -15.07
CA ASP A 193 -4.76 24.38 -16.35
C ASP A 193 -3.44 23.81 -16.89
N LYS A 194 -2.31 24.37 -16.43
CA LYS A 194 -0.95 23.97 -16.82
C LYS A 194 -0.15 23.67 -15.57
N ILE A 195 0.32 22.44 -15.47
CA ILE A 195 1.08 21.96 -14.31
C ILE A 195 2.51 21.66 -14.77
N ASP A 196 3.47 22.36 -14.18
CA ASP A 196 4.89 22.06 -14.34
C ASP A 196 5.32 21.18 -13.15
N ILE A 197 5.74 19.94 -13.44
CA ILE A 197 6.19 18.98 -12.43
C ILE A 197 7.71 19.07 -12.34
N LEU A 198 8.21 19.45 -11.16
CA LEU A 198 9.64 19.43 -10.88
C LEU A 198 10.12 17.99 -10.77
N ASP A 199 11.43 17.80 -10.95
CA ASP A 199 12.03 16.48 -10.97
C ASP A 199 11.78 15.72 -9.65
N GLU A 200 11.87 16.41 -8.51
CA GLU A 200 11.59 15.89 -7.16
C GLU A 200 10.10 15.58 -6.92
N ASP A 201 9.20 16.28 -7.61
CA ASP A 201 7.74 16.14 -7.45
C ASP A 201 7.14 15.03 -8.31
N TYR A 202 7.91 14.46 -9.24
CA TYR A 202 7.41 13.47 -10.19
C TYR A 202 6.78 12.25 -9.50
N GLY A 203 7.38 11.77 -8.40
CA GLY A 203 6.83 10.66 -7.64
C GLY A 203 5.45 11.00 -7.06
N ILE A 204 5.33 12.21 -6.49
CA ILE A 204 4.08 12.73 -5.93
C ILE A 204 3.00 12.81 -7.02
N TRP A 205 3.36 13.38 -8.17
CA TRP A 205 2.48 13.49 -9.32
C TRP A 205 2.00 12.16 -9.88
N TYR A 206 2.91 11.19 -10.00
CA TYR A 206 2.55 9.87 -10.50
C TYR A 206 1.57 9.16 -9.55
N LEU A 207 1.82 9.20 -8.24
CA LEU A 207 0.93 8.57 -7.25
C LEU A 207 -0.43 9.25 -7.22
N ASP A 208 -0.47 10.58 -7.09
CA ASP A 208 -1.71 11.33 -7.03
C ASP A 208 -2.53 11.19 -8.33
N GLY A 209 -1.87 11.20 -9.50
CA GLY A 209 -2.53 10.95 -10.78
C GLY A 209 -3.14 9.54 -10.91
N MET A 210 -2.63 8.56 -10.17
CA MET A 210 -3.22 7.20 -10.14
C MET A 210 -4.43 7.11 -9.21
N GLU A 211 -4.41 7.81 -8.08
CA GLU A 211 -5.49 7.77 -7.10
C GLU A 211 -6.64 8.72 -7.43
N ASN A 212 -6.29 9.92 -7.93
CA ASN A 212 -7.21 11.01 -8.20
C ASN A 212 -7.18 11.42 -9.69
N PRO A 213 -7.34 10.48 -10.66
CA PRO A 213 -7.13 10.81 -12.08
C PRO A 213 -8.07 11.91 -12.59
N ASP A 214 -9.29 11.99 -12.05
CA ASP A 214 -10.31 12.93 -12.50
C ASP A 214 -9.93 14.40 -12.24
N VAL A 215 -9.09 14.71 -11.25
CA VAL A 215 -8.66 16.11 -11.00
C VAL A 215 -7.68 16.62 -12.07
N TYR A 216 -7.08 15.72 -12.85
CA TYR A 216 -6.15 16.05 -13.92
C TYR A 216 -6.80 16.13 -15.31
N ASP A 217 -8.06 15.68 -15.46
CA ASP A 217 -8.70 15.58 -16.77
C ASP A 217 -8.79 16.96 -17.47
N GLY A 218 -8.35 17.03 -18.72
CA GLY A 218 -8.36 18.25 -19.52
C GLY A 218 -7.22 19.24 -19.21
N LYS A 219 -6.36 18.97 -18.23
CA LYS A 219 -5.18 19.79 -17.93
C LYS A 219 -4.01 19.47 -18.86
N SER A 220 -3.04 20.37 -18.91
CA SER A 220 -1.75 20.16 -19.59
C SER A 220 -0.65 19.99 -18.54
N VAL A 221 0.24 19.04 -18.75
CA VAL A 221 1.38 18.78 -17.85
C VAL A 221 2.71 18.86 -18.59
N THR A 222 3.74 19.36 -17.91
CA THR A 222 5.12 19.39 -18.39
C THR A 222 6.06 18.77 -17.36
N PHE A 223 6.90 17.83 -17.77
CA PHE A 223 7.80 17.10 -16.87
C PHE A 223 8.99 16.48 -17.63
N THR A 224 10.04 16.11 -16.89
CA THR A 224 11.23 15.41 -17.42
C THR A 224 11.13 13.91 -17.15
N ALA A 225 11.35 13.08 -18.16
CA ALA A 225 11.24 11.63 -18.06
C ALA A 225 12.13 10.88 -19.06
N ILE A 226 12.22 9.57 -18.88
CA ILE A 226 12.79 8.63 -19.84
C ILE A 226 11.67 8.16 -20.77
N ALA A 227 11.86 8.30 -22.08
CA ALA A 227 10.93 7.78 -23.07
C ALA A 227 11.12 6.26 -23.27
N TYR A 228 10.20 5.46 -22.74
CA TYR A 228 10.27 4.00 -22.84
C TYR A 228 9.30 3.43 -23.88
N LYS A 229 9.83 2.66 -24.84
CA LYS A 229 9.03 1.97 -25.86
C LYS A 229 8.73 0.54 -25.41
N SER A 230 7.51 0.32 -24.92
CA SER A 230 7.06 -1.03 -24.56
C SER A 230 6.61 -1.82 -25.79
N PRO A 231 7.10 -3.06 -26.01
CA PRO A 231 6.61 -3.92 -27.08
C PRO A 231 5.15 -4.37 -26.91
N LYS A 232 4.54 -4.11 -25.74
CA LYS A 232 3.14 -4.43 -25.45
C LYS A 232 2.17 -3.31 -25.87
N LEU A 233 2.67 -2.12 -26.19
CA LEU A 233 1.85 -0.96 -26.55
C LEU A 233 1.62 -0.86 -28.07
N THR A 234 0.65 -0.05 -28.48
CA THR A 234 0.39 0.19 -29.90
C THR A 234 1.48 1.05 -30.54
N LYS A 235 1.55 1.07 -31.89
CA LYS A 235 2.63 1.75 -32.64
C LYS A 235 2.78 3.25 -32.33
N ASN A 236 1.73 3.89 -31.82
CA ASN A 236 1.67 5.33 -31.53
C ASN A 236 1.56 5.61 -30.03
N GLU A 237 2.05 4.70 -29.20
CA GLU A 237 2.08 4.83 -27.75
C GLU A 237 3.49 4.56 -27.21
N PHE A 238 3.86 5.28 -26.16
CA PHE A 238 5.07 5.04 -25.36
C PHE A 238 4.79 5.40 -23.90
N VAL A 239 5.74 5.12 -23.01
CA VAL A 239 5.62 5.48 -21.58
C VAL A 239 6.75 6.44 -21.22
N PRO A 240 6.50 7.76 -21.12
CA PRO A 240 7.41 8.66 -20.45
C PRO A 240 7.33 8.40 -18.94
N GLY A 241 8.43 7.89 -18.39
CA GLY A 241 8.49 7.47 -16.99
C GLY A 241 9.82 7.76 -16.31
N ARG A 242 9.86 7.57 -14.99
CA ARG A 242 11.10 7.60 -14.20
C ARG A 242 11.28 6.29 -13.44
N PHE A 243 12.52 5.97 -13.14
CA PHE A 243 12.83 4.91 -12.19
C PHE A 243 12.60 5.43 -10.78
N VAL A 244 11.92 4.63 -9.97
CA VAL A 244 11.63 4.95 -8.59
C VAL A 244 12.01 3.79 -7.71
N MET A 245 12.73 4.11 -6.62
CA MET A 245 13.18 3.14 -5.64
C MET A 245 12.20 3.10 -4.46
N ALA A 246 11.47 2.00 -4.34
CA ALA A 246 10.55 1.79 -3.23
C ALA A 246 11.27 1.42 -1.92
N CYS A 247 12.48 0.82 -1.95
CA CYS A 247 13.34 0.64 -0.77
C CYS A 247 14.82 0.40 -1.00
N CYS A 248 15.20 -0.38 -2.02
CA CYS A 248 16.57 -0.74 -2.32
C CYS A 248 16.79 -0.84 -3.84
N GLU A 249 18.04 -0.96 -4.26
CA GLU A 249 18.41 -1.02 -5.67
C GLU A 249 17.76 -2.21 -6.41
N GLU A 250 17.45 -3.28 -5.70
CA GLU A 250 16.75 -4.45 -6.23
C GLU A 250 15.25 -4.21 -6.50
N ASP A 251 14.64 -3.21 -5.84
CA ASP A 251 13.22 -2.85 -5.93
C ASP A 251 12.99 -1.56 -6.75
N ILE A 252 13.88 -1.30 -7.71
CA ILE A 252 13.71 -0.20 -8.67
C ILE A 252 12.61 -0.57 -9.68
N ALA A 253 11.53 0.20 -9.67
CA ALA A 253 10.43 0.09 -10.62
C ALA A 253 10.40 1.27 -11.58
N PHE A 254 9.85 1.06 -12.79
CA PHE A 254 9.63 2.14 -13.75
C PHE A 254 8.18 2.60 -13.69
N TYR A 255 7.96 3.87 -13.36
CA TYR A 255 6.64 4.47 -13.26
C TYR A 255 6.45 5.54 -14.31
N GLY A 256 5.30 5.49 -14.99
CA GLY A 256 4.90 6.46 -16.00
C GLY A 256 3.53 6.15 -16.59
N PHE A 257 2.92 7.15 -17.22
CA PHE A 257 1.63 7.01 -17.87
C PHE A 257 1.78 6.69 -19.36
N ILE A 258 0.76 6.08 -19.95
CA ILE A 258 0.71 5.83 -21.39
C ILE A 258 0.59 7.19 -22.07
N CYS A 259 1.47 7.46 -23.03
CA CYS A 259 1.47 8.65 -23.84
C CYS A 259 1.21 8.31 -25.30
N LYS A 260 0.12 8.83 -25.84
CA LYS A 260 -0.21 8.82 -27.27
C LYS A 260 0.54 9.94 -27.96
N TYR A 261 1.06 9.66 -29.13
CA TYR A 261 1.73 10.65 -29.97
C TYR A 261 1.37 10.42 -31.44
N ASP A 262 1.45 11.46 -32.26
CA ASP A 262 1.45 11.26 -33.70
C ASP A 262 2.80 10.64 -34.11
N GLY A 263 2.78 9.62 -34.97
CA GLY A 263 3.99 8.85 -35.31
C GLY A 263 5.07 9.63 -36.08
N GLN A 264 5.01 10.97 -36.10
CA GLN A 264 6.03 11.86 -36.66
C GLN A 264 7.11 12.24 -35.64
N VAL A 265 6.88 11.98 -34.35
CA VAL A 265 7.86 12.27 -33.30
C VAL A 265 8.91 11.16 -33.23
N GLU A 266 10.17 11.52 -33.50
CA GLU A 266 11.32 10.62 -33.41
C GLU A 266 12.07 10.80 -32.08
N PHE A 267 12.26 9.70 -31.36
CA PHE A 267 13.08 9.61 -30.14
C PHE A 267 13.67 8.20 -30.03
N GLU A 268 14.80 8.08 -29.36
CA GLU A 268 15.44 6.80 -29.07
C GLU A 268 14.79 6.12 -27.85
N ASP A 269 14.80 4.78 -27.79
CA ASP A 269 14.33 4.09 -26.60
C ASP A 269 15.28 4.39 -25.42
N LYS A 270 14.71 4.71 -24.26
CA LYS A 270 15.42 5.11 -23.03
C LYS A 270 16.12 6.48 -23.13
N GLU A 271 15.66 7.35 -24.01
CA GLU A 271 16.16 8.72 -24.13
C GLU A 271 15.53 9.65 -23.08
N TRP A 272 16.32 10.57 -22.52
CA TRP A 272 15.81 11.63 -21.64
C TRP A 272 15.11 12.70 -22.46
N VAL A 273 13.87 12.98 -22.06
CA VAL A 273 12.97 13.89 -22.76
C VAL A 273 12.26 14.81 -21.77
N LYS A 274 12.04 16.05 -22.19
CA LYS A 274 11.04 16.95 -21.60
C LYS A 274 9.75 16.79 -22.37
N VAL A 275 8.71 16.33 -21.67
CA VAL A 275 7.39 16.03 -22.21
C VAL A 275 6.47 17.19 -21.89
N THR A 276 5.66 17.62 -22.86
CA THR A 276 4.46 18.42 -22.62
C THR A 276 3.28 17.71 -23.25
N ALA A 277 2.23 17.45 -22.48
CA ALA A 277 1.09 16.68 -22.93
C ALA A 277 -0.22 17.16 -22.30
N ASP A 278 -1.32 16.98 -23.04
CA ASP A 278 -2.67 17.10 -22.46
C ASP A 278 -3.05 15.79 -21.78
N ILE A 279 -3.73 15.89 -20.64
CA ILE A 279 -4.19 14.76 -19.87
C ILE A 279 -5.63 14.45 -20.22
N SER A 280 -5.91 13.16 -20.41
CA SER A 280 -7.26 12.62 -20.51
C SER A 280 -7.39 11.39 -19.61
N VAL A 281 -8.55 11.22 -18.97
CA VAL A 281 -8.85 10.01 -18.19
C VAL A 281 -9.48 8.95 -19.10
N GLU A 282 -8.80 7.82 -19.26
CA GLU A 282 -9.27 6.73 -20.12
C GLU A 282 -9.29 5.39 -19.39
N SER A 283 -10.21 4.50 -19.80
CA SER A 283 -10.16 3.11 -19.34
C SER A 283 -9.12 2.32 -20.13
N ARG A 284 -8.16 1.72 -19.42
CA ARG A 284 -7.06 0.95 -20.01
C ARG A 284 -6.93 -0.41 -19.33
N LYS A 285 -6.55 -1.42 -20.10
CA LYS A 285 -6.35 -2.79 -19.59
C LYS A 285 -5.13 -2.84 -18.67
N GLU A 286 -4.12 -2.05 -19.01
CA GLU A 286 -2.87 -1.87 -18.28
C GLU A 286 -3.11 -1.34 -16.86
N TYR A 287 -4.12 -0.48 -16.70
CA TYR A 287 -4.52 0.10 -15.42
C TYR A 287 -5.60 -0.71 -14.69
N ARG A 288 -6.16 -1.75 -15.33
CA ARG A 288 -7.32 -2.51 -14.82
C ARG A 288 -8.50 -1.60 -14.42
N GLY A 289 -8.66 -0.47 -15.11
CA GLY A 289 -9.59 0.58 -14.70
C GLY A 289 -9.39 1.87 -15.49
N LYS A 290 -9.84 2.99 -14.92
CA LYS A 290 -9.54 4.35 -15.40
C LYS A 290 -8.16 4.79 -14.91
N GLY A 291 -7.46 5.57 -15.72
CA GLY A 291 -6.21 6.21 -15.32
C GLY A 291 -5.81 7.29 -16.31
N LEU A 292 -4.74 8.03 -15.99
CA LEU A 292 -4.25 9.09 -16.86
C LEU A 292 -3.66 8.52 -18.15
N VAL A 293 -4.06 9.12 -19.26
CA VAL A 293 -3.45 8.95 -20.58
C VAL A 293 -3.02 10.31 -21.08
N LEU A 294 -1.74 10.41 -21.46
CA LEU A 294 -1.13 11.63 -21.96
C LEU A 294 -1.30 11.70 -23.48
N ASN A 295 -1.64 12.88 -23.99
CA ASN A 295 -1.69 13.19 -25.42
C ASN A 295 -0.57 14.17 -25.73
N LEU A 296 0.49 13.68 -26.37
CA LEU A 296 1.72 14.43 -26.58
C LEU A 296 1.46 15.71 -27.37
N LYS A 297 1.89 16.85 -26.82
CA LYS A 297 1.95 18.14 -27.50
C LYS A 297 3.35 18.51 -27.96
N LYS A 298 4.34 18.20 -27.12
CA LYS A 298 5.74 18.54 -27.37
C LYS A 298 6.64 17.51 -26.71
N LEU A 299 7.68 17.11 -27.43
CA LEU A 299 8.75 16.26 -26.93
C LEU A 299 10.08 16.93 -27.28
N GLU A 300 10.91 17.18 -26.27
CA GLU A 300 12.21 17.81 -26.44
C GLU A 300 13.28 16.92 -25.82
N LYS A 301 14.39 16.70 -26.52
CA LYS A 301 15.55 16.03 -25.92
C LYS A 301 16.10 16.89 -24.79
N THR A 302 16.46 16.25 -23.69
CA THR A 302 17.05 16.94 -22.54
C THR A 302 18.14 16.08 -21.91
N GLU A 303 18.95 16.70 -21.04
CA GLU A 303 19.96 15.98 -20.28
C GLU A 303 19.31 15.23 -19.12
N LYS A 304 20.02 14.22 -18.61
CA LYS A 304 19.61 13.53 -17.39
C LYS A 304 19.50 14.56 -16.24
N PRO A 305 18.41 14.55 -15.45
CA PRO A 305 18.29 15.39 -14.25
C PRO A 305 19.38 15.05 -13.21
N GLU A 306 19.63 15.97 -12.27
CA GLU A 306 20.56 15.71 -11.16
C GLU A 306 20.12 14.50 -10.33
N GLN A 307 18.81 14.39 -10.09
CA GLN A 307 18.16 13.22 -9.50
C GLN A 307 17.43 12.41 -10.59
N ASP A 308 18.03 11.29 -11.03
CA ASP A 308 17.41 10.39 -12.00
C ASP A 308 16.69 9.20 -11.39
N LEU A 309 17.03 8.85 -10.16
CA LEU A 309 16.34 7.86 -9.35
C LEU A 309 15.56 8.60 -8.26
N LEU A 310 14.25 8.42 -8.27
CA LEU A 310 13.38 9.03 -7.28
C LEU A 310 13.22 8.13 -6.06
N PHE A 311 13.03 8.77 -4.91
CA PHE A 311 12.70 8.13 -3.66
C PHE A 311 11.37 8.71 -3.17
N PHE A 312 10.47 7.87 -2.69
CA PHE A 312 9.22 8.32 -2.06
C PHE A 312 9.39 8.72 -0.58
N GLY A 313 10.62 9.03 -0.15
CA GLY A 313 10.96 9.36 1.24
C GLY A 313 10.84 10.84 1.54
#